data_AF-A0A1I3Z666-F1
#
_entry.id   AF-A0A1I3Z666-F1
#
_cell.length_a   1.000
_cell.length_b   1.000
_cell.length_c   1.000
_cell.angle_alpha   90.00
_cell.angle_beta   90.00
_cell.angle_gamma   90.00
#
_symmetry.space_group_name_H-M   'P 1'
#
loop_
_entity.id
_entity.type
_entity.pdbx_description
1 polymer ?
#
loop_
_entity_poly.entity_id
_entity_poly.type
_entity_poly.pdbx_seq_one_letter_code
_entity_poly.pdbx_strand_id
1 'polypeptide(L)'
;MTTSDIRSRPRTAVSRALALVIGVVYLALGVVGFFLIDQPLWVFHTGPLLDVVRTALGLLALGAAWRGGAAAQVAGFVLFFGLAAFTVYGSLSAATMQPGDVRHFFDVGWGDNVLHGVTAVLGLVMGLLPQRARTRSGEV
;
A
#
# COMPACT_ATOMS: atom_id res chain seq x y z
N MET A 1 39.13 -1.60 -7.13
CA MET A 1 37.67 -1.56 -7.37
C MET A 1 37.05 -2.70 -6.58
N THR A 2 36.47 -2.40 -5.41
CA THR A 2 36.05 -3.39 -4.42
C THR A 2 34.59 -3.80 -4.64
N THR A 3 34.31 -5.09 -4.52
CA THR A 3 33.02 -5.78 -4.81
C THR A 3 31.82 -5.33 -3.94
N SER A 4 31.98 -4.28 -3.14
CA SER A 4 30.97 -3.74 -2.20
C SER A 4 29.94 -2.82 -2.87
N ASP A 5 30.26 -2.25 -4.03
CA ASP A 5 29.42 -1.20 -4.63
C ASP A 5 28.16 -1.72 -5.36
N ILE A 6 28.21 -2.95 -5.90
CA ILE A 6 27.14 -3.49 -6.76
C ILE A 6 25.87 -3.82 -5.97
N ARG A 7 25.97 -4.14 -4.67
CA ARG A 7 24.84 -4.62 -3.86
C ARG A 7 23.92 -3.51 -3.31
N SER A 8 24.33 -2.25 -3.42
CA SER A 8 23.70 -1.12 -2.72
C SER A 8 22.60 -0.41 -3.53
N ARG A 9 22.80 -0.25 -4.84
CA ARG A 9 21.85 0.38 -5.77
C ARG A 9 20.56 -0.44 -6.05
N PRO A 10 20.58 -1.79 -6.06
CA PRO A 10 19.38 -2.57 -6.41
C PRO A 10 18.25 -2.43 -5.39
N ARG A 11 18.56 -2.34 -4.09
CA ARG A 11 17.56 -2.44 -3.01
C ARG A 11 16.65 -1.22 -2.93
N THR A 12 17.22 -0.03 -3.09
CA THR A 12 16.45 1.23 -3.14
C THR A 12 15.61 1.31 -4.41
N ALA A 13 16.07 0.72 -5.52
CA ALA A 13 15.29 0.60 -6.74
C ALA A 13 14.09 -0.36 -6.56
N VAL A 14 14.27 -1.49 -5.87
CA VAL A 14 13.18 -2.44 -5.57
C VAL A 14 12.10 -1.80 -4.70
N SER A 15 12.46 -1.18 -3.56
CA SER A 15 11.47 -0.53 -2.69
C SER A 15 10.70 0.58 -3.41
N ARG A 16 11.40 1.31 -4.29
CA ARG A 16 10.79 2.36 -5.12
C ARG A 16 9.86 1.80 -6.18
N ALA A 17 10.24 0.71 -6.85
CA ALA A 17 9.41 0.03 -7.83
C ALA A 17 8.14 -0.55 -7.18
N LEU A 18 8.29 -1.20 -6.01
CA LEU A 18 7.13 -1.69 -5.24
C LEU A 18 6.20 -0.55 -4.84
N ALA A 19 6.73 0.54 -4.29
CA ALA A 19 5.94 1.72 -3.93
C ALA A 19 5.19 2.31 -5.13
N LEU A 20 5.83 2.35 -6.30
CA LEU A 20 5.23 2.85 -7.53
C LEU A 20 4.09 1.93 -8.02
N VAL A 21 4.32 0.62 -8.07
CA VAL A 21 3.30 -0.35 -8.50
C VAL A 21 2.09 -0.31 -7.55
N ILE A 22 2.33 -0.37 -6.24
CA ILE A 22 1.27 -0.27 -5.22
C ILE A 22 0.52 1.06 -5.38
N GLY A 23 1.25 2.16 -5.51
CA GLY A 23 0.68 3.50 -5.68
C GLY A 23 -0.24 3.58 -6.89
N VAL A 24 0.21 3.12 -8.05
CA VAL A 24 -0.59 3.13 -9.29
C VAL A 24 -1.83 2.25 -9.16
N VAL A 25 -1.69 1.02 -8.64
CA VAL A 25 -2.81 0.08 -8.51
C VAL A 25 -3.89 0.64 -7.57
N TYR A 26 -3.49 1.09 -6.37
CA TYR A 26 -4.45 1.62 -5.39
C TYR A 26 -5.09 2.93 -5.84
N LEU A 27 -4.31 3.81 -6.48
CA LEU A 27 -4.83 5.06 -7.02
C LEU A 27 -5.82 4.80 -8.15
N ALA A 28 -5.51 3.89 -9.07
CA ALA A 28 -6.42 3.53 -10.16
C ALA A 28 -7.73 2.92 -9.62
N LEU A 29 -7.63 1.94 -8.70
CA LEU A 29 -8.81 1.33 -8.09
C LEU A 29 -9.65 2.35 -7.31
N GLY A 30 -9.02 3.22 -6.52
CA GLY A 30 -9.73 4.23 -5.74
C GLY A 30 -10.40 5.29 -6.61
N VAL A 31 -9.69 5.82 -7.62
CA VAL A 31 -10.26 6.84 -8.51
C VAL A 31 -11.38 6.25 -9.36
N VAL A 32 -11.16 5.09 -10.00
CA VAL A 32 -12.19 4.46 -10.84
C VAL A 32 -13.37 3.99 -9.98
N GLY A 33 -13.12 3.40 -8.81
CA GLY A 33 -14.15 2.96 -7.87
C GLY A 33 -15.02 4.12 -7.39
N PHE A 34 -14.43 5.29 -7.14
CA PHE A 34 -15.18 6.49 -6.76
C PHE A 34 -16.18 6.96 -7.85
N PHE A 35 -15.90 6.71 -9.13
CA PHE A 35 -16.84 6.97 -10.22
C PHE A 35 -17.85 5.83 -10.43
N LEU A 36 -17.64 4.67 -9.81
CA LEU A 36 -18.43 3.45 -9.93
C LEU A 36 -18.98 3.00 -8.57
N ILE A 37 -19.34 3.93 -7.68
CA ILE A 37 -19.85 3.62 -6.34
C ILE A 37 -21.02 2.61 -6.43
N ASP A 38 -20.99 1.60 -5.56
CA ASP A 38 -21.93 0.48 -5.49
C ASP A 38 -22.01 -0.40 -6.76
N GLN A 39 -21.04 -0.28 -7.67
CA GLN A 39 -20.88 -1.13 -8.84
C GLN A 39 -19.57 -1.93 -8.77
N PRO A 40 -19.60 -3.25 -8.97
CA PRO A 40 -18.39 -4.06 -8.85
C PRO A 40 -17.36 -3.69 -9.92
N LEU A 41 -16.11 -3.50 -9.50
CA LEU A 41 -14.96 -3.34 -10.39
C LEU A 41 -14.22 -4.67 -10.49
N TRP A 42 -14.69 -5.51 -11.43
CA TRP A 42 -14.23 -6.90 -11.63
C TRP A 42 -14.48 -7.79 -10.41
N VAL A 43 -13.49 -7.94 -9.54
CA VAL A 43 -13.57 -8.73 -8.29
C VAL A 43 -13.50 -7.84 -7.04
N PHE A 44 -13.38 -6.54 -7.24
CA PHE A 44 -13.26 -5.55 -6.16
C PHE A 44 -14.60 -4.87 -5.93
N HIS A 45 -14.92 -4.66 -4.65
CA HIS A 45 -16.06 -3.84 -4.26
C HIS A 45 -15.67 -2.38 -4.36
N THR A 46 -16.66 -1.53 -4.60
CA THR A 46 -16.55 -0.08 -4.60
C THR A 46 -17.45 0.47 -3.52
N GLY A 47 -17.04 1.59 -2.95
CA GLY A 47 -17.75 2.20 -1.83
C GLY A 47 -17.06 3.50 -1.46
N PRO A 48 -17.81 4.53 -1.06
CA PRO A 48 -17.29 5.88 -0.95
C PRO A 48 -16.09 5.99 0.00
N LEU A 49 -16.15 5.34 1.18
CA LEU A 49 -15.03 5.37 2.12
C LEU A 49 -13.89 4.46 1.66
N LEU A 50 -14.19 3.27 1.13
CA LEU A 50 -13.18 2.34 0.63
C LEU A 50 -12.33 2.96 -0.49
N ASP A 51 -12.98 3.63 -1.44
CA ASP A 51 -12.32 4.22 -2.61
C ASP A 51 -11.53 5.48 -2.26
N VAL A 52 -12.00 6.26 -1.28
CA VAL A 52 -11.21 7.35 -0.68
C VAL A 52 -9.95 6.81 0.00
N VAL A 53 -10.08 5.74 0.80
CA VAL A 53 -8.94 5.09 1.47
C VAL A 53 -7.94 4.56 0.44
N ARG A 54 -8.42 3.90 -0.61
CA ARG A 54 -7.56 3.42 -1.71
C ARG A 54 -6.81 4.55 -2.39
N THR A 55 -7.51 5.63 -2.70
CA THR A 55 -6.93 6.83 -3.30
C THR A 55 -5.84 7.41 -2.40
N ALA A 56 -6.11 7.55 -1.09
CA ALA A 56 -5.15 8.07 -0.12
C ALA A 56 -3.90 7.18 0.00
N LEU A 57 -4.08 5.86 0.08
CA LEU A 57 -2.97 4.90 0.10
C LEU A 57 -2.17 4.91 -1.21
N GLY A 58 -2.85 5.04 -2.34
CA GLY A 58 -2.23 5.18 -3.66
C GLY A 58 -1.34 6.43 -3.74
N LEU A 59 -1.84 7.58 -3.29
CA LEU A 59 -1.08 8.83 -3.22
C LEU A 59 0.10 8.74 -2.25
N LEU A 60 -0.09 8.11 -1.08
CA LEU A 60 0.98 7.90 -0.11
C LEU A 60 2.12 7.05 -0.68
N ALA A 61 1.79 5.94 -1.34
CA ALA A 61 2.78 5.05 -1.94
C ALA A 61 3.49 5.71 -3.14
N LEU A 62 2.76 6.44 -3.98
CA LEU A 62 3.33 7.17 -5.11
C LEU A 62 4.26 8.31 -4.64
N GLY A 63 3.85 9.06 -3.62
CA GLY A 63 4.68 10.09 -2.98
C GLY A 63 5.95 9.49 -2.36
N ALA A 64 5.85 8.33 -1.74
CA ALA A 64 7.01 7.61 -1.23
C ALA A 64 7.97 7.16 -2.33
N ALA A 65 7.43 6.71 -3.48
CA ALA A 65 8.21 6.37 -4.66
C ALA A 65 8.99 7.59 -5.22
N TRP A 66 8.50 8.81 -5.03
CA TRP A 66 9.20 10.03 -5.45
C TRP A 66 10.22 10.54 -4.43
N ARG A 67 9.98 10.38 -3.14
CA ARG A 67 10.83 10.95 -2.07
C ARG A 67 12.05 10.11 -1.70
N GLY A 68 12.10 8.84 -2.10
CA GLY A 68 13.25 7.97 -1.94
C GLY A 68 13.16 7.03 -0.74
N GLY A 69 14.31 6.51 -0.31
CA GLY A 69 14.40 5.35 0.58
C GLY A 69 13.65 5.43 1.90
N ALA A 70 13.98 6.41 2.75
CA ALA A 70 13.36 6.54 4.07
C ALA A 70 11.83 6.71 3.99
N ALA A 71 11.33 7.46 2.99
CA ALA A 71 9.90 7.62 2.76
C ALA A 71 9.24 6.30 2.34
N ALA A 72 9.87 5.51 1.46
CA ALA A 72 9.39 4.18 1.08
C ALA A 72 9.34 3.21 2.27
N GLN A 73 10.27 3.32 3.21
CA GLN A 73 10.29 2.49 4.42
C GLN A 73 9.13 2.83 5.36
N VAL A 74 8.93 4.13 5.66
CA VAL A 74 7.80 4.59 6.48
C VAL A 74 6.47 4.24 5.82
N ALA A 75 6.33 4.50 4.53
CA ALA A 75 5.14 4.12 3.77
C ALA A 75 4.90 2.60 3.79
N GLY A 76 5.97 1.79 3.74
CA GLY A 76 5.88 0.34 3.89
C GLY A 76 5.24 -0.10 5.20
N PHE A 77 5.64 0.49 6.33
CA PHE A 77 5.01 0.20 7.62
C PHE A 77 3.57 0.69 7.70
N VAL A 78 3.27 1.88 7.18
CA VAL A 78 1.89 2.39 7.11
C VAL A 78 1.00 1.45 6.31
N LEU A 79 1.46 1.02 5.13
CA LEU A 79 0.77 0.05 4.29
C LEU A 79 0.59 -1.29 5.02
N PHE A 80 1.64 -1.81 5.66
CA PHE A 80 1.55 -3.06 6.41
C PHE A 80 0.49 -3.02 7.50
N PHE A 81 0.59 -2.07 8.45
CA PHE A 81 -0.34 -2.04 9.58
C PHE A 81 -1.76 -1.69 9.14
N GLY A 82 -1.91 -0.70 8.25
CA GLY A 82 -3.24 -0.29 7.76
C GLY A 82 -3.94 -1.42 7.00
N LEU A 83 -3.23 -2.07 6.07
CA LEU A 83 -3.82 -3.12 5.24
C LEU A 83 -3.94 -4.46 5.97
N ALA A 84 -3.04 -4.78 6.91
CA ALA A 84 -3.22 -5.94 7.78
C ALA A 84 -4.48 -5.78 8.64
N ALA A 85 -4.70 -4.60 9.21
CA ALA A 85 -5.93 -4.31 9.96
C ALA A 85 -7.18 -4.46 9.07
N PHE A 86 -7.17 -3.91 7.85
CA PHE A 86 -8.28 -4.10 6.92
C PHE A 86 -8.48 -5.55 6.48
N THR A 87 -7.40 -6.32 6.30
CA THR A 87 -7.49 -7.74 5.96
C THR A 87 -8.14 -8.54 7.09
N VAL A 88 -7.74 -8.28 8.34
CA VAL A 88 -8.35 -8.92 9.52
C VAL A 88 -9.83 -8.53 9.64
N TYR A 89 -10.13 -7.23 9.56
CA TYR A 89 -11.51 -6.73 9.62
C TYR A 89 -12.39 -7.35 8.52
N GLY A 90 -11.94 -7.31 7.27
CA GLY A 90 -12.71 -7.83 6.14
C GLY A 90 -12.84 -9.35 6.19
N SER A 91 -11.83 -10.09 6.64
CA SER A 91 -11.92 -11.54 6.80
C SER A 91 -12.91 -11.93 7.90
N LEU A 92 -12.91 -11.21 9.03
CA LEU A 92 -13.88 -11.41 10.10
C LEU A 92 -15.29 -11.07 9.62
N SER A 93 -15.49 -9.91 8.98
CA SER A 93 -16.79 -9.49 8.41
C SER A 93 -17.35 -10.50 7.40
N ALA A 94 -16.48 -11.05 6.54
CA ALA A 94 -16.86 -12.08 5.57
C ALA A 94 -17.19 -13.42 6.25
N ALA A 95 -16.40 -13.83 7.24
CA ALA A 95 -16.57 -15.10 7.94
C ALA A 95 -17.80 -15.14 8.86
N THR A 96 -18.13 -14.03 9.52
CA THR A 96 -19.24 -13.97 10.49
C THR A 96 -20.57 -13.59 9.86
N MET A 97 -20.60 -13.17 8.59
CA MET A 97 -21.77 -12.57 7.93
C MET A 97 -22.40 -11.39 8.72
N GLN A 98 -21.67 -10.83 9.68
CA GLN A 98 -22.07 -9.68 10.49
C GLN A 98 -21.22 -8.48 10.10
N PRO A 99 -21.54 -7.80 9.00
CA PRO A 99 -20.98 -6.48 8.81
C PRO A 99 -21.49 -5.58 9.92
N GLY A 100 -20.60 -4.80 10.53
CA GLY A 100 -21.08 -3.60 11.20
C GLY A 100 -21.85 -2.72 10.21
N ASP A 101 -22.62 -1.76 10.73
CA ASP A 101 -23.44 -0.79 9.98
C ASP A 101 -22.67 0.02 8.90
N VAL A 102 -21.35 -0.18 8.84
CA VAL A 102 -20.42 0.46 7.91
C VAL A 102 -20.34 -0.20 6.53
N ARG A 103 -21.03 -1.32 6.26
CA ARG A 103 -20.94 -2.01 4.95
C ARG A 103 -21.31 -1.10 3.77
N HIS A 104 -22.27 -0.20 3.94
CA HIS A 104 -22.63 0.82 2.94
C HIS A 104 -21.46 1.75 2.58
N PHE A 105 -20.56 2.03 3.53
CA PHE A 105 -19.42 2.93 3.31
C PHE A 105 -18.13 2.16 2.98
N PHE A 106 -17.96 0.98 3.57
CA PHE A 106 -16.75 0.18 3.57
C PHE A 106 -17.07 -1.29 3.28
N ASP A 107 -17.52 -1.57 2.05
CA ASP A 107 -17.82 -2.91 1.59
C ASP A 107 -16.53 -3.62 1.16
N VAL A 108 -16.07 -4.58 1.96
CA VAL A 108 -14.81 -5.31 1.70
C VAL A 108 -15.14 -6.77 1.45
N GLY A 109 -14.99 -7.19 0.20
CA GLY A 109 -15.12 -8.59 -0.19
C GLY A 109 -13.81 -9.37 -0.13
N TRP A 110 -13.86 -10.63 -0.57
CA TRP A 110 -12.69 -11.51 -0.59
C TRP A 110 -11.59 -11.02 -1.54
N GLY A 111 -11.95 -10.46 -2.71
CA GLY A 111 -10.98 -9.88 -3.64
C GLY A 111 -10.20 -8.73 -3.00
N ASP A 112 -10.91 -7.89 -2.27
CA ASP A 112 -10.35 -6.76 -1.53
C ASP A 112 -9.42 -7.25 -0.41
N ASN A 113 -9.83 -8.26 0.37
CA ASN A 113 -8.99 -8.87 1.41
C ASN A 113 -7.70 -9.47 0.88
N VAL A 114 -7.75 -10.18 -0.26
CA VAL A 114 -6.54 -10.74 -0.88
C VAL A 114 -5.60 -9.62 -1.31
N LEU A 115 -6.11 -8.57 -1.96
CA LEU A 115 -5.31 -7.41 -2.34
C LEU A 115 -4.68 -6.72 -1.12
N HIS A 116 -5.46 -6.51 -0.05
CA HIS A 116 -4.98 -5.93 1.20
C HIS A 116 -3.90 -6.79 1.83
N GLY A 117 -4.10 -8.10 1.93
CA GLY A 117 -3.14 -9.04 2.53
C GLY A 117 -1.83 -9.11 1.76
N VAL A 118 -1.88 -9.25 0.43
CA VAL A 118 -0.68 -9.24 -0.42
C VAL A 118 0.07 -7.92 -0.30
N THR A 119 -0.65 -6.80 -0.35
CA THR A 119 -0.04 -5.47 -0.27
C THR A 119 0.53 -5.20 1.12
N ALA A 120 -0.09 -5.72 2.19
CA ALA A 120 0.46 -5.65 3.54
C ALA A 120 1.83 -6.36 3.62
N VAL A 121 1.93 -7.57 3.07
CA VAL A 121 3.21 -8.31 3.00
C VAL A 121 4.27 -7.53 2.22
N LEU A 122 3.90 -6.94 1.07
CA LEU A 122 4.82 -6.11 0.29
C LEU A 122 5.24 -4.84 1.06
N GLY A 123 4.32 -4.22 1.78
CA GLY A 123 4.59 -3.09 2.67
C GLY A 123 5.57 -3.46 3.78
N LEU A 124 5.42 -4.63 4.40
CA LEU A 124 6.35 -5.14 5.40
C LEU A 124 7.76 -5.35 4.82
N VAL A 125 7.84 -5.95 3.63
CA VAL A 125 9.12 -6.11 2.91
C VAL A 125 9.78 -4.75 2.67
N MET A 126 9.02 -3.75 2.23
CA MET A 126 9.52 -2.38 2.05
C MET A 126 9.97 -1.73 3.37
N GLY A 127 9.22 -1.94 4.46
CA GLY A 127 9.52 -1.37 5.78
C GLY A 127 10.75 -1.98 6.44
N LEU A 128 11.05 -3.26 6.16
CA LEU A 128 12.21 -3.96 6.72
C LEU A 128 13.49 -3.80 5.88
N LEU A 129 13.39 -3.30 4.65
CA LEU A 129 14.56 -3.08 3.80
C LEU A 129 15.42 -1.92 4.35
N PRO A 130 16.71 -2.16 4.70
CA PRO A 130 17.57 -1.13 5.26
C PRO A 130 17.81 0.02 4.27
N GLN A 131 17.54 1.25 4.70
CA GLN A 131 17.83 2.46 3.94
C GLN A 131 19.14 3.07 4.43
N ARG A 132 20.12 3.29 3.54
CA ARG A 132 21.34 4.02 3.94
C ARG A 132 20.98 5.49 4.17
N ALA A 133 21.22 5.97 5.39
CA ALA A 133 21.21 7.40 5.67
C ALA A 133 22.26 8.06 4.77
N ARG A 134 21.86 9.06 3.98
CA ARG A 134 22.82 9.99 3.40
C ARG A 134 23.40 10.76 4.57
N THR A 135 24.55 10.34 5.10
CA THR A 135 25.40 11.22 5.89
C THR A 135 25.69 12.42 5.01
N ARG A 136 25.04 13.54 5.32
CA ARG A 136 25.39 14.84 4.76
C ARG A 136 26.72 15.19 5.41
N SER A 137 27.82 14.75 4.81
CA SER A 137 29.15 15.24 5.15
C SER A 137 29.17 16.71 4.77
N GLY A 138 28.79 17.56 5.73
CA GLY A 138 29.10 18.98 5.68
C GLY A 138 30.56 19.12 6.06
N GLU A 139 31.43 19.22 5.06
CA GLU A 139 32.55 20.15 5.15
C GLU A 139 31.93 21.55 5.23
N VAL A 140 32.08 22.23 6.37
CA VAL A 140 33.00 23.36 6.63
C VAL A 140 32.89 23.71 8.10
#